data_AF-A0A1G4HLD1-F1
#
_entry.id   AF-A0A1G4HLD1-F1
#
_cell.length_a   1.000
_cell.length_b   1.000
_cell.length_c   1.000
_cell.angle_alpha   90.00
_cell.angle_beta   90.00
_cell.angle_gamma   90.00
#
_symmetry.space_group_name_H-M   'P 1'
#
loop_
_entity.id
_entity.type
_entity.pdbx_description
1 polymer ?
#
loop_
_entity_poly.entity_id
_entity_poly.type
_entity_poly.pdbx_seq_one_letter_code
_entity_poly.pdbx_strand_id
1 'polypeptide(L)'
;MELNEDPTFMSPIRALLKNATNINKESILSQIDARSFVPYIYVIIFTLGAVLLFVKRFPQKKNDNIPQLPQKKESHKEIALEQGLIEKSEELKKYAWNNWFMKLQADWKYFNSALENEKQTWFDEKEKEWQEWLKSMENRWTHYNENMDAKFKSYILKNSQGWDDNQWETWIKNDGKKFMETNYHKWIDENYSNYNAWVVKRWEQWKNEKILTWLLKDWRRNEFEYWHKFKNMTLPEPLYERAKNNWNKWNKRLSKEKEQWKKWVAAKYELYENSECKQWKKWKDDREVLFNNWIESFINTWVAEKKWNVWIEEKKNAATS
;
A
#
# COMPACT_ATOMS: atom_id res chain seq x y z
N MET A 1 -20.53 -20.01 18.70
CA MET A 1 -19.18 -20.51 18.40
C MET A 1 -18.33 -19.28 18.13
N GLU A 2 -17.53 -18.93 19.12
CA GLU A 2 -16.66 -17.75 19.14
C GLU A 2 -15.63 -17.86 18.00
N LEU A 3 -15.46 -16.76 17.26
CA LEU A 3 -14.40 -16.61 16.29
C LEU A 3 -13.12 -16.30 17.08
N ASN A 4 -12.34 -17.35 17.36
CA ASN A 4 -10.95 -17.20 17.75
C ASN A 4 -10.20 -16.46 16.64
N GLU A 5 -9.81 -15.22 16.92
CA GLU A 5 -8.76 -14.53 16.18
C GLU A 5 -7.44 -15.23 16.53
N ASP A 6 -6.87 -15.96 15.56
CA ASP A 6 -5.54 -16.56 15.69
C ASP A 6 -4.48 -15.50 15.30
N PRO A 7 -3.65 -15.02 16.25
CA PRO A 7 -2.71 -13.93 16.03
C PRO A 7 -1.32 -14.48 15.70
N THR A 8 -1.18 -15.28 14.65
CA THR A 8 0.14 -15.76 14.22
C THR A 8 0.35 -15.65 12.70
N PHE A 9 0.41 -14.41 12.22
CA PHE A 9 1.31 -14.01 11.11
C PHE A 9 1.46 -12.48 11.05
N MET A 10 1.99 -11.91 12.13
CA MET A 10 2.50 -10.53 12.14
C MET A 10 3.97 -10.58 11.69
N SER A 11 4.20 -10.58 10.38
CA SER A 11 5.53 -10.52 9.77
C SER A 11 6.29 -9.24 10.21
N PRO A 12 7.64 -9.28 10.29
CA PRO A 12 8.51 -8.11 10.53
C PRO A 12 8.19 -6.90 9.63
N ILE A 13 7.61 -7.15 8.45
CA ILE A 13 7.22 -6.14 7.47
C ILE A 13 6.05 -5.28 7.98
N ARG A 14 5.16 -5.80 8.84
CA ARG A 14 4.07 -4.99 9.43
C ARG A 14 4.59 -3.97 10.44
N ALA A 15 5.70 -4.27 11.12
CA ALA A 15 6.37 -3.31 12.00
C ALA A 15 7.06 -2.20 11.16
N LEU A 16 7.70 -2.57 10.05
CA LEU A 16 8.30 -1.64 9.09
C LEU A 16 7.25 -0.73 8.41
N LEU A 17 6.11 -1.29 7.99
CA LEU A 17 4.98 -0.54 7.44
C LEU A 17 4.32 0.38 8.47
N LYS A 18 4.15 -0.06 9.72
CA LYS A 18 3.62 0.79 10.80
C LYS A 18 4.51 2.02 11.02
N ASN A 19 5.83 1.84 11.05
CA ASN A 19 6.78 2.94 11.23
C ASN A 19 6.74 3.91 10.04
N ALA A 20 6.69 3.42 8.80
CA ALA A 20 6.56 4.27 7.61
C ALA A 20 5.22 5.03 7.55
N THR A 21 4.11 4.39 7.94
CA THR A 21 2.80 5.05 7.98
C THR A 21 2.71 6.14 9.05
N ASN A 22 3.40 5.99 10.19
CA ASN A 22 3.40 7.01 11.25
C ASN A 22 4.17 8.27 10.81
N ILE A 23 5.32 8.12 10.15
CA ILE A 23 6.11 9.24 9.61
C ILE A 23 5.30 10.04 8.58
N ASN A 24 4.56 9.36 7.71
CA ASN A 24 3.73 10.02 6.69
C ASN A 24 2.50 10.73 7.30
N LYS A 25 1.94 10.21 8.39
CA LYS A 25 0.78 10.81 9.06
C LYS A 25 1.12 12.14 9.75
N GLU A 26 2.29 12.22 10.36
CA GLU A 26 2.80 13.47 10.97
C GLU A 26 3.05 14.55 9.90
N SER A 27 3.55 14.16 8.73
CA SER A 27 3.76 15.07 7.58
C SER A 27 2.45 15.57 6.92
N ILE A 28 1.38 14.78 6.94
CA ILE A 28 0.09 15.16 6.33
C ILE A 28 -0.71 16.05 7.28
N LEU A 29 -0.64 15.79 8.60
CA LEU A 29 -1.33 16.58 9.60
C LEU A 29 -0.75 18.00 9.73
N SER A 30 0.51 18.23 9.35
CA SER A 30 1.11 19.57 9.31
C SER A 30 0.70 20.41 8.08
N GLN A 31 0.00 19.83 7.10
CA GLN A 31 -0.41 20.50 5.86
C GLN A 31 -1.91 20.83 5.78
N ILE A 32 -2.72 20.40 6.75
CA ILE A 32 -4.16 20.67 6.78
C ILE A 32 -4.40 21.97 7.55
N ASP A 33 -4.76 23.03 6.84
CA ASP A 33 -5.17 24.30 7.46
C ASP A 33 -6.49 24.11 8.23
N ALA A 34 -6.42 24.22 9.56
CA ALA A 34 -7.52 24.00 10.49
C ALA A 34 -8.69 24.99 10.34
N ARG A 35 -8.59 25.98 9.45
CA ARG A 35 -9.65 26.95 9.14
C ARG A 35 -10.48 26.61 7.89
N SER A 36 -10.17 25.55 7.14
CA SER A 36 -10.95 25.20 5.95
C SER A 36 -12.25 24.46 6.30
N PHE A 37 -13.40 25.13 6.13
CA PHE A 37 -14.74 24.58 6.37
C PHE A 37 -15.27 23.68 5.24
N VAL A 38 -14.55 23.61 4.11
CA VAL A 38 -14.95 22.88 2.90
C VAL A 38 -15.29 21.40 3.14
N PRO A 39 -14.48 20.58 3.87
CA PRO A 39 -14.83 19.18 4.10
C PRO A 39 -16.09 18.99 4.95
N TYR A 40 -16.44 19.95 5.80
CA TYR A 40 -17.64 19.87 6.65
C TYR A 40 -18.91 20.17 5.86
N ILE A 41 -18.84 21.04 4.85
CA ILE A 41 -19.97 21.34 3.94
C ILE A 41 -20.40 20.08 3.18
N TYR A 42 -19.45 19.28 2.68
CA TYR A 42 -19.74 18.04 1.98
C TYR A 42 -20.41 16.99 2.88
N VAL A 43 -19.97 16.86 4.13
CA VAL A 43 -20.57 15.94 5.10
C VAL A 43 -22.01 16.38 5.45
N ILE A 44 -22.25 17.68 5.62
CA ILE A 44 -23.58 18.21 5.91
C ILE A 44 -24.54 18.01 4.73
N ILE A 45 -24.12 18.28 3.49
CA ILE A 45 -24.95 18.06 2.30
C ILE A 45 -25.24 16.56 2.11
N PHE A 46 -24.26 15.69 2.35
CA PHE A 46 -24.42 14.24 2.22
C PHE A 46 -25.39 13.68 3.27
N THR A 47 -25.30 14.15 4.53
CA THR A 47 -26.22 13.73 5.60
C THR A 47 -27.66 14.22 5.36
N LEU A 48 -27.85 15.47 4.92
CA LEU A 48 -29.18 15.99 4.57
C LEU A 48 -29.81 15.26 3.37
N GLY A 49 -29.00 14.91 2.36
CA GLY A 49 -29.43 14.09 1.23
C GLY A 49 -29.87 12.69 1.66
N ALA A 50 -29.12 12.06 2.58
CA ALA A 50 -29.47 10.75 3.13
C ALA A 50 -30.78 10.79 3.95
N VAL A 51 -31.02 11.85 4.74
CA VAL A 51 -32.26 12.03 5.52
C VAL A 51 -33.47 12.24 4.59
N LEU A 52 -33.34 13.03 3.52
CA LEU A 52 -34.40 13.22 2.53
C LEU A 52 -34.77 11.93 1.79
N LEU A 53 -33.78 11.07 1.50
CA LEU A 53 -34.01 9.74 0.92
C LEU A 53 -34.69 8.78 1.92
N PHE A 54 -34.40 8.91 3.22
CA PHE A 54 -35.06 8.12 4.27
C PHE A 54 -36.52 8.56 4.50
N VAL A 55 -36.81 9.87 4.51
CA VAL A 55 -38.18 10.39 4.73
C VAL A 55 -39.11 10.06 3.55
N LYS A 56 -38.60 10.07 2.31
CA LYS A 56 -39.40 9.64 1.13
C LYS A 56 -39.68 8.13 1.09
N ARG A 57 -39.03 7.31 1.94
CA ARG A 57 -39.16 5.83 1.95
C ARG A 57 -40.10 5.30 3.03
N PHE A 58 -40.63 6.16 3.91
CA PHE A 58 -41.69 5.77 4.85
C PHE A 58 -43.07 5.95 4.21
N PRO A 59 -43.90 4.89 4.10
CA PRO A 59 -45.29 5.07 3.72
C PRO A 59 -46.04 5.77 4.87
N GLN A 60 -46.74 6.88 4.57
CA GLN A 60 -47.69 7.49 5.50
C GLN A 60 -48.80 6.49 5.80
N LYS A 61 -48.91 6.07 7.07
CA LYS A 61 -50.02 5.25 7.56
C LYS A 61 -51.33 6.04 7.41
N LYS A 62 -52.20 5.62 6.49
CA LYS A 62 -53.63 5.92 6.58
C LYS A 62 -54.26 4.93 7.55
N ASN A 63 -54.96 5.46 8.55
CA ASN A 63 -55.86 4.69 9.41
C ASN A 63 -57.11 4.35 8.61
N ASP A 64 -57.34 3.07 8.34
CA ASP A 64 -58.67 2.52 8.11
C ASP A 64 -58.69 1.07 8.64
N ASN A 65 -59.68 0.78 9.49
CA ASN A 65 -59.84 -0.51 10.15
C ASN A 65 -60.30 -1.56 9.12
N ILE A 66 -59.43 -2.53 8.84
CA ILE A 66 -59.75 -3.74 8.05
C ILE A 66 -59.58 -4.97 8.95
N PRO A 67 -60.50 -5.96 8.93
CA PRO A 67 -60.40 -7.16 9.75
C PRO A 67 -59.07 -7.92 9.51
N GLN A 68 -58.33 -8.18 10.58
CA GLN A 68 -57.03 -8.88 10.52
C GLN A 68 -57.19 -10.34 10.08
N LEU A 69 -56.85 -10.64 8.82
CA LEU A 69 -56.36 -11.96 8.44
C LEU A 69 -54.95 -12.15 9.06
N PRO A 70 -54.50 -13.36 9.49
CA PRO A 70 -53.34 -13.47 10.37
C PRO A 70 -52.04 -13.16 9.61
N GLN A 71 -51.51 -11.95 9.83
CA GLN A 71 -50.25 -11.40 9.30
C GLN A 71 -49.06 -12.39 9.36
N LYS A 72 -49.05 -13.30 10.33
CA LYS A 72 -48.02 -14.35 10.52
C LYS A 72 -48.08 -15.50 9.50
N LYS A 73 -49.27 -15.84 8.96
CA LYS A 73 -49.41 -16.87 7.92
C LYS A 73 -48.96 -16.37 6.56
N GLU A 74 -49.13 -15.08 6.31
CA GLU A 74 -48.74 -14.43 5.05
C GLU A 74 -47.20 -14.30 4.96
N SER A 75 -46.53 -13.97 6.07
CA SER A 75 -45.06 -13.93 6.12
C SER A 75 -44.39 -15.28 5.93
N HIS A 76 -44.95 -16.38 6.46
CA HIS A 76 -44.37 -17.71 6.27
C HIS A 76 -44.46 -18.20 4.82
N LYS A 77 -45.52 -17.83 4.08
CA LYS A 77 -45.66 -18.17 2.66
C LYS A 77 -44.63 -17.45 1.81
N GLU A 78 -44.40 -16.17 2.09
CA GLU A 78 -43.36 -15.37 1.44
C GLU A 78 -41.97 -15.96 1.68
N ILE A 79 -41.64 -16.30 2.93
CA ILE A 79 -40.37 -16.97 3.27
C ILE A 79 -40.24 -18.32 2.56
N ALA A 80 -41.30 -19.12 2.48
CA ALA A 80 -41.27 -20.39 1.76
C ALA A 80 -41.02 -20.21 0.25
N LEU A 81 -41.55 -19.15 -0.35
CA LEU A 81 -41.30 -18.77 -1.74
C LEU A 81 -39.84 -18.35 -1.93
N GLU A 82 -39.34 -17.46 -1.07
CA GLU A 82 -37.93 -17.00 -1.09
C GLU A 82 -36.97 -18.18 -0.95
N GLN A 83 -37.22 -19.13 -0.04
CA GLN A 83 -36.41 -20.34 0.11
C GLN A 83 -36.38 -21.18 -1.17
N GLY A 84 -37.50 -21.29 -1.89
CA GLY A 84 -37.54 -21.94 -3.20
C GLY A 84 -36.76 -21.20 -4.29
N LEU A 85 -36.77 -19.86 -4.28
CA LEU A 85 -36.00 -19.05 -5.21
C LEU A 85 -34.49 -19.13 -4.91
N ILE A 86 -34.10 -19.16 -3.63
CA ILE A 86 -32.72 -19.33 -3.19
C ILE A 86 -32.18 -20.66 -3.72
N GLU A 87 -32.90 -21.77 -3.52
CA GLU A 87 -32.50 -23.10 -3.98
C GLU A 87 -32.28 -23.15 -5.50
N LYS A 88 -33.25 -22.65 -6.27
CA LYS A 88 -33.18 -22.65 -7.74
C LYS A 88 -32.05 -21.79 -8.28
N SER A 89 -31.64 -20.76 -7.55
CA SER A 89 -30.59 -19.84 -7.96
C SER A 89 -29.17 -20.26 -7.54
N GLU A 90 -29.00 -21.30 -6.73
CA GLU A 90 -27.69 -21.71 -6.20
C GLU A 90 -26.66 -22.04 -7.30
N GLU A 91 -27.06 -22.75 -8.35
CA GLU A 91 -26.17 -23.07 -9.48
C GLU A 91 -25.78 -21.82 -10.27
N LEU A 92 -26.74 -20.92 -10.51
CA LEU A 92 -26.47 -19.64 -11.19
C LEU A 92 -25.43 -18.79 -10.43
N LYS A 93 -25.47 -18.81 -9.10
CA LYS A 93 -24.49 -18.08 -8.26
C LYS A 93 -23.10 -18.68 -8.37
N LYS A 94 -22.96 -20.01 -8.45
CA LYS A 94 -21.68 -20.68 -8.72
C LYS A 94 -21.13 -20.32 -10.10
N TYR A 95 -21.98 -20.33 -11.13
CA TYR A 95 -21.58 -19.89 -12.48
C TYR A 95 -21.16 -18.43 -12.49
N ALA A 96 -21.88 -17.55 -11.78
CA ALA A 96 -21.53 -16.15 -11.66
C ALA A 96 -20.15 -15.95 -11.02
N TRP A 97 -19.81 -16.72 -9.99
CA TRP A 97 -18.49 -16.69 -9.37
C TRP A 97 -17.40 -17.15 -10.34
N ASN A 98 -17.60 -18.29 -10.99
CA ASN A 98 -16.63 -18.84 -11.95
C ASN A 98 -16.38 -17.85 -13.11
N ASN A 99 -17.44 -17.25 -13.65
CA ASN A 99 -17.33 -16.25 -14.71
C ASN A 99 -16.60 -14.98 -14.24
N TRP A 100 -16.93 -14.50 -13.03
CA TRP A 100 -16.22 -13.37 -12.44
C TRP A 100 -14.73 -13.69 -12.23
N PHE A 101 -14.41 -14.89 -11.78
CA PHE A 101 -13.04 -15.34 -11.53
C PHE A 101 -12.23 -15.50 -12.83
N MET A 102 -12.85 -16.00 -13.90
CA MET A 102 -12.25 -16.06 -15.23
C MET A 102 -11.94 -14.66 -15.76
N LYS A 103 -12.88 -13.72 -15.61
CA LYS A 103 -12.65 -12.31 -15.96
C LYS A 103 -11.54 -11.68 -15.12
N LEU A 104 -11.53 -11.93 -13.81
CA LEU A 104 -10.48 -11.48 -12.91
C LEU A 104 -9.10 -11.92 -13.39
N GLN A 105 -8.98 -13.17 -13.87
CA GLN A 105 -7.72 -13.70 -14.38
C GLN A 105 -7.25 -12.99 -15.66
N ALA A 106 -8.16 -12.54 -16.52
CA ALA A 106 -7.85 -11.72 -17.68
C ALA A 106 -7.47 -10.28 -17.26
N ASP A 107 -8.29 -9.65 -16.42
CA ASP A 107 -8.04 -8.32 -15.88
C ASP A 107 -6.68 -8.23 -15.19
N TRP A 108 -6.28 -9.28 -14.45
CA TRP A 108 -4.97 -9.37 -13.81
C TRP A 108 -3.82 -9.31 -14.82
N LYS A 109 -3.95 -9.97 -15.98
CA LYS A 109 -2.90 -9.93 -17.00
C LYS A 109 -2.67 -8.51 -17.51
N TYR A 110 -3.76 -7.78 -17.79
CA TYR A 110 -3.67 -6.38 -18.21
C TYR A 110 -3.04 -5.49 -17.15
N PHE A 111 -3.48 -5.62 -15.91
CA PHE A 111 -2.89 -4.90 -14.77
C PHE A 111 -1.40 -5.22 -14.63
N ASN A 112 -1.03 -6.49 -14.68
CA ASN A 112 0.34 -6.93 -14.54
C ASN A 112 1.23 -6.35 -15.65
N SER A 113 0.80 -6.43 -16.91
CA SER A 113 1.53 -5.83 -18.03
C SER A 113 1.70 -4.32 -17.86
N ALA A 114 0.66 -3.60 -17.42
CA ALA A 114 0.75 -2.16 -17.18
C ALA A 114 1.75 -1.85 -16.05
N LEU A 115 1.69 -2.60 -14.94
CA LEU A 115 2.60 -2.43 -13.81
C LEU A 115 4.05 -2.73 -14.19
N GLU A 116 4.32 -3.77 -14.98
CA GLU A 116 5.68 -4.06 -15.47
C GLU A 116 6.21 -2.95 -16.38
N ASN A 117 5.36 -2.33 -17.20
CA ASN A 117 5.77 -1.16 -17.99
C ASN A 117 6.10 0.05 -17.09
N GLU A 118 5.25 0.35 -16.11
CA GLU A 118 5.50 1.43 -15.14
C GLU A 118 6.81 1.19 -14.36
N LYS A 119 7.09 -0.07 -13.98
CA LYS A 119 8.36 -0.45 -13.32
C LYS A 119 9.56 -0.19 -14.21
N GLN A 120 9.48 -0.53 -15.49
CA GLN A 120 10.57 -0.26 -16.43
C GLN A 120 10.82 1.24 -16.57
N THR A 121 9.76 2.04 -16.71
CA THR A 121 9.88 3.51 -16.74
C THR A 121 10.54 4.05 -15.48
N TRP A 122 10.18 3.50 -14.30
CA TRP A 122 10.82 3.88 -13.04
C TRP A 122 12.33 3.62 -13.06
N PHE A 123 12.78 2.47 -13.56
CA PHE A 123 14.22 2.18 -13.68
C PHE A 123 14.94 3.12 -14.66
N ASP A 124 14.30 3.45 -15.78
CA ASP A 124 14.85 4.37 -16.78
C ASP A 124 14.99 5.80 -16.22
N GLU A 125 14.01 6.24 -15.42
CA GLU A 125 14.06 7.52 -14.70
C GLU A 125 15.13 7.50 -13.59
N LYS A 126 15.22 6.40 -12.84
CA LYS A 126 16.25 6.23 -11.82
C LYS A 126 17.66 6.22 -12.35
N GLU A 127 17.87 5.81 -13.60
CA GLU A 127 19.19 5.95 -14.20
C GLU A 127 19.60 7.42 -14.33
N LYS A 128 18.67 8.32 -14.68
CA LYS A 128 18.96 9.76 -14.76
C LYS A 128 19.24 10.34 -13.37
N GLU A 129 18.39 9.99 -12.41
CA GLU A 129 18.57 10.42 -11.01
C GLU A 129 19.90 9.91 -10.42
N TRP A 130 20.33 8.70 -10.78
CA TRP A 130 21.63 8.16 -10.37
C TRP A 130 22.80 9.03 -10.86
N GLN A 131 22.77 9.45 -12.13
CA GLN A 131 23.81 10.33 -12.68
C GLN A 131 23.81 11.71 -12.02
N GLU A 132 22.65 12.27 -11.73
CA GLU A 132 22.51 13.54 -11.01
C GLU A 132 22.99 13.41 -9.56
N TRP A 133 22.67 12.29 -8.91
CA TRP A 133 23.11 11.99 -7.55
C TRP A 133 24.63 11.88 -7.46
N LEU A 134 25.28 11.18 -8.41
CA LEU A 134 26.74 11.09 -8.49
C LEU A 134 27.39 12.47 -8.64
N LYS A 135 26.88 13.31 -9.55
CA LYS A 135 27.36 14.70 -9.69
C LYS A 135 27.19 15.50 -8.41
N SER A 136 26.05 15.33 -7.73
CA SER A 136 25.81 16.01 -6.45
C SER A 136 26.79 15.55 -5.37
N MET A 137 27.18 14.26 -5.39
CA MET A 137 28.17 13.70 -4.49
C MET A 137 29.55 14.31 -4.79
N GLU A 138 29.98 14.26 -6.04
CA GLU A 138 31.25 14.85 -6.48
C GLU A 138 31.37 16.32 -6.09
N ASN A 139 30.34 17.13 -6.34
CA ASN A 139 30.29 18.54 -5.97
C ASN A 139 30.38 18.72 -4.45
N ARG A 140 29.65 17.91 -3.68
CA ARG A 140 29.68 17.95 -2.20
C ARG A 140 31.06 17.64 -1.65
N TRP A 141 31.84 16.78 -2.29
CA TRP A 141 33.16 16.38 -1.82
C TRP A 141 34.32 17.17 -2.45
N THR A 142 34.03 17.98 -3.47
CA THR A 142 35.03 18.87 -4.11
C THR A 142 35.08 20.24 -3.45
N HIS A 143 33.95 20.74 -2.94
CA HIS A 143 33.84 22.05 -2.31
C HIS A 143 33.50 21.94 -0.82
N TYR A 144 33.97 22.91 -0.03
CA TYR A 144 33.51 23.09 1.34
C TYR A 144 32.02 23.40 1.33
N ASN A 145 31.23 22.51 1.94
CA ASN A 145 29.79 22.63 2.01
C ASN A 145 29.36 22.77 3.47
N GLU A 146 28.82 23.94 3.81
CA GLU A 146 28.35 24.23 5.18
C GLU A 146 27.22 23.32 5.65
N ASN A 147 26.46 22.76 4.71
CA ASN A 147 25.37 21.81 4.91
C ASN A 147 25.85 20.35 4.86
N MET A 148 27.17 20.09 4.87
CA MET A 148 27.68 18.75 5.18
C MET A 148 27.12 18.29 6.54
N ASP A 149 26.90 16.97 6.64
CA ASP A 149 26.38 16.34 7.86
C ASP A 149 27.08 16.92 9.09
N ALA A 150 26.31 17.36 10.09
CA ALA A 150 26.85 18.07 11.25
C ALA A 150 27.92 17.26 11.99
N LYS A 151 27.85 15.92 11.97
CA LYS A 151 28.89 15.05 12.54
C LYS A 151 30.16 15.08 11.68
N PHE A 152 30.02 15.03 10.36
CA PHE A 152 31.14 15.15 9.43
C PHE A 152 31.84 16.51 9.57
N LYS A 153 31.06 17.60 9.55
CA LYS A 153 31.53 18.97 9.73
C LYS A 153 32.25 19.12 11.06
N SER A 154 31.67 18.62 12.17
CA SER A 154 32.31 18.69 13.49
C SER A 154 33.61 17.88 13.56
N TYR A 155 33.67 16.69 12.96
CA TYR A 155 34.87 15.83 12.95
C TYR A 155 36.01 16.45 12.15
N ILE A 156 35.75 16.87 10.91
CA ILE A 156 36.76 17.52 10.05
C ILE A 156 37.22 18.83 10.68
N LEU A 157 36.29 19.70 11.11
CA LEU A 157 36.64 21.00 11.67
C LEU A 157 37.53 20.91 12.92
N LYS A 158 37.33 19.88 13.76
CA LYS A 158 38.12 19.68 14.98
C LYS A 158 39.47 19.04 14.72
N ASN A 159 39.54 18.09 13.79
CA ASN A 159 40.72 17.26 13.62
C ASN A 159 41.65 17.78 12.53
N SER A 160 41.13 18.44 11.49
CA SER A 160 41.91 18.80 10.30
C SER A 160 42.76 20.07 10.45
N GLN A 161 42.75 20.71 11.62
CA GLN A 161 43.52 21.91 11.88
C GLN A 161 45.01 21.54 12.03
N GLY A 162 45.81 21.89 11.02
CA GLY A 162 47.23 21.57 10.97
C GLY A 162 47.57 20.21 10.35
N TRP A 163 46.60 19.57 9.67
CA TRP A 163 46.91 18.37 8.90
C TRP A 163 47.91 18.66 7.78
N ASP A 164 48.89 17.77 7.65
CA ASP A 164 49.74 17.69 6.48
C ASP A 164 49.06 16.92 5.33
N ASP A 165 49.70 16.91 4.16
CA ASP A 165 49.18 16.25 2.96
C ASP A 165 48.96 14.74 3.18
N ASN A 166 49.82 14.06 3.96
CA ASN A 166 49.69 12.63 4.23
C ASN A 166 48.48 12.32 5.12
N GLN A 167 48.19 13.19 6.09
CA GLN A 167 47.02 13.09 6.95
C GLN A 167 45.73 13.27 6.15
N TRP A 168 45.68 14.25 5.24
CA TRP A 168 44.55 14.44 4.32
C TRP A 168 44.33 13.24 3.41
N GLU A 169 45.40 12.72 2.79
CA GLU A 169 45.35 11.54 1.94
C GLU A 169 44.86 10.29 2.70
N THR A 170 45.42 10.05 3.88
CA THR A 170 45.03 8.92 4.73
C THR A 170 43.56 9.02 5.12
N TRP A 171 43.09 10.22 5.45
CA TRP A 171 41.72 10.43 5.86
C TRP A 171 40.72 10.18 4.72
N ILE A 172 40.92 10.75 3.54
CA ILE A 172 39.95 10.62 2.43
C ILE A 172 39.85 9.17 1.95
N LYS A 173 40.97 8.43 1.95
CA LYS A 173 41.03 7.01 1.59
C LYS A 173 40.34 6.10 2.61
N ASN A 174 40.18 6.56 3.86
CA ASN A 174 39.57 5.80 4.95
C ASN A 174 38.19 6.37 5.32
N ASP A 175 38.16 7.34 6.23
CA ASP A 175 36.92 7.88 6.79
C ASP A 175 36.07 8.57 5.71
N GLY A 176 36.70 9.36 4.83
CA GLY A 176 36.00 10.03 3.73
C GLY A 176 35.29 9.03 2.81
N LYS A 177 35.99 7.97 2.41
CA LYS A 177 35.43 6.85 1.64
C LYS A 177 34.24 6.22 2.36
N LYS A 178 34.36 5.86 3.64
CA LYS A 178 33.27 5.27 4.44
C LYS A 178 32.04 6.16 4.52
N PHE A 179 32.22 7.48 4.61
CA PHE A 179 31.10 8.42 4.59
C PHE A 179 30.39 8.43 3.23
N MET A 180 31.12 8.38 2.11
CA MET A 180 30.52 8.28 0.78
C MET A 180 29.77 6.95 0.62
N GLU A 181 30.36 5.83 1.02
CA GLU A 181 29.72 4.51 1.04
C GLU A 181 28.42 4.51 1.87
N THR A 182 28.45 5.12 3.06
CA THR A 182 27.25 5.24 3.91
C THR A 182 26.15 6.03 3.22
N ASN A 183 26.50 7.15 2.55
CA ASN A 183 25.52 7.94 1.80
C ASN A 183 24.95 7.15 0.61
N TYR A 184 25.79 6.38 -0.09
CA TYR A 184 25.36 5.50 -1.17
C TYR A 184 24.35 4.46 -0.68
N HIS A 185 24.68 3.71 0.38
CA HIS A 185 23.79 2.70 0.93
C HIS A 185 22.47 3.29 1.40
N LYS A 186 22.50 4.46 2.07
CA LYS A 186 21.29 5.18 2.46
C LYS A 186 20.43 5.52 1.24
N TRP A 187 21.01 6.07 0.18
CA TRP A 187 20.27 6.42 -1.04
C TRP A 187 19.66 5.17 -1.71
N ILE A 188 20.40 4.07 -1.78
CA ILE A 188 19.89 2.79 -2.30
C ILE A 188 18.71 2.27 -1.47
N ASP A 189 18.84 2.27 -0.14
CA ASP A 189 17.82 1.74 0.77
C ASP A 189 16.52 2.58 0.76
N GLU A 190 16.66 3.90 0.69
CA GLU A 190 15.53 4.82 0.54
C GLU A 190 14.79 4.58 -0.78
N ASN A 191 15.53 4.45 -1.89
CA ASN A 191 14.93 4.17 -3.19
C ASN A 191 14.28 2.80 -3.25
N TYR A 192 14.89 1.76 -2.66
CA TYR A 192 14.28 0.44 -2.57
C TYR A 192 12.95 0.49 -1.81
N SER A 193 12.96 1.15 -0.65
CA SER A 193 11.80 1.26 0.22
C SER A 193 10.64 1.95 -0.49
N ASN A 194 10.94 3.04 -1.20
CA ASN A 194 9.96 3.79 -1.99
C ASN A 194 9.40 2.97 -3.15
N TYR A 195 10.28 2.28 -3.90
CA TYR A 195 9.90 1.40 -5.00
C TYR A 195 8.96 0.28 -4.53
N ASN A 196 9.38 -0.48 -3.51
CA ASN A 196 8.61 -1.59 -2.98
C ASN A 196 7.24 -1.12 -2.42
N ALA A 197 7.23 -0.02 -1.65
CA ALA A 197 5.99 0.54 -1.13
C ALA A 197 5.02 0.95 -2.25
N TRP A 198 5.52 1.54 -3.33
CA TRP A 198 4.71 1.91 -4.50
C TRP A 198 4.11 0.67 -5.18
N VAL A 199 4.90 -0.37 -5.44
CA VAL A 199 4.40 -1.59 -6.08
C VAL A 199 3.34 -2.28 -5.22
N VAL A 200 3.63 -2.49 -3.93
CA VAL A 200 2.68 -3.09 -2.99
C VAL A 200 1.38 -2.29 -2.94
N LYS A 201 1.47 -0.96 -2.90
CA LYS A 201 0.28 -0.09 -2.90
C LYS A 201 -0.56 -0.26 -4.18
N ARG A 202 0.06 -0.32 -5.36
CA ARG A 202 -0.65 -0.54 -6.62
C ARG A 202 -1.37 -1.88 -6.65
N TRP A 203 -0.70 -2.95 -6.20
CA TRP A 203 -1.32 -4.26 -6.05
C TRP A 203 -2.49 -4.24 -5.06
N GLU A 204 -2.30 -3.63 -3.90
CA GLU A 204 -3.31 -3.54 -2.85
C GLU A 204 -4.58 -2.82 -3.32
N GLN A 205 -4.41 -1.67 -3.98
CA GLN A 205 -5.52 -0.91 -4.55
C GLN A 205 -6.28 -1.75 -5.58
N TRP A 206 -5.57 -2.30 -6.57
CA TRP A 206 -6.19 -3.06 -7.64
C TRP A 206 -6.95 -4.29 -7.12
N LYS A 207 -6.36 -5.10 -6.24
CA LYS A 207 -7.05 -6.31 -5.73
C LYS A 207 -8.29 -5.96 -4.92
N ASN A 208 -8.23 -4.87 -4.14
CA ASN A 208 -9.32 -4.44 -3.28
C ASN A 208 -10.48 -3.92 -4.14
N GLU A 209 -10.19 -3.13 -5.17
CA GLU A 209 -11.19 -2.71 -6.16
C GLU A 209 -11.84 -3.92 -6.83
N LYS A 210 -11.06 -4.91 -7.27
CA LYS A 210 -11.61 -6.10 -7.92
C LYS A 210 -12.54 -6.89 -7.02
N ILE A 211 -12.14 -7.22 -5.79
CA ILE A 211 -13.03 -7.99 -4.90
C ILE A 211 -14.28 -7.19 -4.53
N LEU A 212 -14.20 -5.86 -4.42
CA LEU A 212 -15.38 -5.02 -4.21
C LEU A 212 -16.41 -5.15 -5.35
N THR A 213 -15.98 -5.30 -6.61
CA THR A 213 -16.92 -5.53 -7.73
C THR A 213 -17.74 -6.82 -7.58
N TRP A 214 -17.20 -7.82 -6.88
CA TRP A 214 -17.93 -9.05 -6.56
C TRP A 214 -18.85 -8.87 -5.37
N LEU A 215 -18.32 -8.28 -4.29
CA LEU A 215 -19.04 -8.09 -3.03
C LEU A 215 -20.25 -7.16 -3.17
N LEU A 216 -20.17 -6.19 -4.08
CA LEU A 216 -21.22 -5.17 -4.29
C LEU A 216 -22.30 -5.57 -5.30
N LYS A 217 -22.31 -6.81 -5.81
CA LYS A 217 -23.40 -7.29 -6.67
C LYS A 217 -24.74 -7.26 -5.92
N ASP A 218 -25.78 -6.71 -6.56
CA ASP A 218 -27.10 -6.51 -5.95
C ASP A 218 -27.68 -7.78 -5.34
N TRP A 219 -27.76 -8.86 -6.12
CA TRP A 219 -28.31 -10.13 -5.65
C TRP A 219 -27.52 -10.69 -4.45
N ARG A 220 -26.21 -10.45 -4.40
CA ARG A 220 -25.34 -10.91 -3.31
C ARG A 220 -25.63 -10.10 -2.05
N ARG A 221 -25.70 -8.77 -2.15
CA ARG A 221 -26.04 -7.90 -1.01
C ARG A 221 -27.40 -8.26 -0.43
N ASN A 222 -28.40 -8.42 -1.30
CA ASN A 222 -29.76 -8.81 -0.89
C ASN A 222 -29.75 -10.16 -0.16
N GLU A 223 -28.97 -11.13 -0.64
CA GLU A 223 -28.82 -12.43 0.02
C GLU A 223 -28.12 -12.33 1.39
N PHE A 224 -27.08 -11.48 1.52
CA PHE A 224 -26.44 -11.21 2.80
C PHE A 224 -27.41 -10.57 3.80
N GLU A 225 -28.19 -9.58 3.37
CA GLU A 225 -29.22 -8.94 4.20
C GLU A 225 -30.31 -9.94 4.61
N TYR A 226 -30.72 -10.81 3.69
CA TYR A 226 -31.67 -11.88 3.96
C TYR A 226 -31.18 -12.80 5.09
N TRP A 227 -29.97 -13.35 4.97
CA TRP A 227 -29.40 -14.24 5.99
C TRP A 227 -29.07 -13.52 7.30
N HIS A 228 -28.80 -12.21 7.27
CA HIS A 228 -28.66 -11.42 8.48
C HIS A 228 -29.96 -11.34 9.27
N LYS A 229 -31.09 -11.09 8.58
CA LYS A 229 -32.44 -11.07 9.19
C LYS A 229 -32.87 -12.46 9.67
N PHE A 230 -32.53 -13.51 8.91
CA PHE A 230 -32.86 -14.90 9.23
C PHE A 230 -32.42 -15.33 10.64
N LYS A 231 -31.27 -14.84 11.14
CA LYS A 231 -30.76 -15.18 12.48
C LYS A 231 -31.73 -14.89 13.61
N ASN A 232 -32.65 -13.93 13.41
CA ASN A 232 -33.62 -13.50 14.41
C ASN A 232 -35.04 -14.01 14.10
N MET A 233 -35.21 -14.86 13.08
CA MET A 233 -36.53 -15.36 12.67
C MET A 233 -36.90 -16.66 13.41
N THR A 234 -38.12 -16.72 13.93
CA THR A 234 -38.74 -17.94 14.44
C THR A 234 -39.61 -18.55 13.34
N LEU A 235 -39.21 -19.71 12.80
CA LEU A 235 -39.94 -20.41 11.74
C LEU A 235 -40.53 -21.72 12.25
N PRO A 236 -41.74 -22.11 11.81
CA PRO A 236 -42.29 -23.42 12.10
C PRO A 236 -41.60 -24.51 11.26
N GLU A 237 -41.64 -25.75 11.73
CA GLU A 237 -41.28 -26.90 10.90
C GLU A 237 -42.33 -27.14 9.81
N PRO A 238 -41.94 -27.60 8.60
CA PRO A 238 -40.59 -27.97 8.13
C PRO A 238 -39.80 -26.80 7.50
N LEU A 239 -40.34 -25.57 7.56
CA LEU A 239 -39.76 -24.40 6.89
C LEU A 239 -38.41 -24.00 7.52
N TYR A 240 -38.29 -24.16 8.84
CA TYR A 240 -37.03 -23.95 9.55
C TYR A 240 -35.91 -24.84 9.02
N GLU A 241 -36.11 -26.16 8.95
CA GLU A 241 -35.08 -27.08 8.46
C GLU A 241 -34.72 -26.82 6.99
N ARG A 242 -35.69 -26.45 6.14
CA ARG A 242 -35.39 -26.01 4.77
C ARG A 242 -34.48 -24.78 4.75
N ALA A 243 -34.81 -23.76 5.53
CA ALA A 243 -34.04 -22.52 5.60
C ALA A 243 -32.63 -22.74 6.16
N LYS A 244 -32.49 -23.58 7.19
CA LYS A 244 -31.21 -24.00 7.76
C LYS A 244 -30.33 -24.74 6.76
N ASN A 245 -30.91 -25.61 5.93
CA ASN A 245 -30.17 -26.30 4.86
C ASN A 245 -29.65 -25.32 3.81
N ASN A 246 -30.46 -24.34 3.40
CA ASN A 246 -30.04 -23.31 2.46
C ASN A 246 -29.01 -22.36 3.06
N TRP A 247 -29.12 -22.07 4.36
CA TRP A 247 -28.11 -21.30 5.09
C TRP A 247 -26.76 -22.01 5.10
N ASN A 248 -26.75 -23.33 5.33
CA ASN A 248 -25.53 -24.15 5.27
C ASN A 248 -24.91 -24.15 3.87
N LYS A 249 -25.73 -24.25 2.81
CA LYS A 249 -25.24 -24.15 1.42
C LYS A 249 -24.62 -22.79 1.13
N TRP A 250 -25.28 -21.71 1.56
CA TRP A 250 -24.77 -20.35 1.44
C TRP A 250 -23.42 -20.18 2.15
N ASN A 251 -23.30 -20.58 3.42
CA ASN A 251 -22.04 -20.53 4.17
C ASN A 251 -20.94 -21.34 3.47
N LYS A 252 -21.26 -22.54 2.99
CA LYS A 252 -20.31 -23.39 2.26
C LYS A 252 -19.82 -22.71 0.98
N ARG A 253 -20.70 -22.03 0.23
CA ARG A 253 -20.29 -21.24 -0.94
C ARG A 253 -19.37 -20.10 -0.53
N LEU A 254 -19.73 -19.29 0.48
CA LEU A 254 -18.92 -18.17 0.93
C LEU A 254 -17.51 -18.59 1.37
N SER A 255 -17.40 -19.69 2.12
CA SER A 255 -16.11 -20.24 2.53
C SER A 255 -15.26 -20.64 1.32
N LYS A 256 -15.84 -21.34 0.34
CA LYS A 256 -15.14 -21.73 -0.89
C LYS A 256 -14.66 -20.52 -1.69
N GLU A 257 -15.52 -19.53 -1.90
CA GLU A 257 -15.16 -18.30 -2.61
C GLU A 257 -14.01 -17.57 -1.90
N LYS A 258 -14.10 -17.45 -0.57
CA LYS A 258 -13.06 -16.82 0.27
C LYS A 258 -11.72 -17.55 0.16
N GLU A 259 -11.74 -18.88 0.24
CA GLU A 259 -10.53 -19.70 0.11
C GLU A 259 -9.91 -19.59 -1.27
N GLN A 260 -10.73 -19.66 -2.34
CA GLN A 260 -10.26 -19.51 -3.71
C GLN A 260 -9.64 -18.12 -3.94
N TRP A 261 -10.31 -17.06 -3.48
CA TRP A 261 -9.77 -15.70 -3.53
C TRP A 261 -8.44 -15.58 -2.78
N LYS A 262 -8.38 -16.07 -1.53
CA LYS A 262 -7.15 -16.03 -0.72
C LYS A 262 -5.99 -16.75 -1.39
N LYS A 263 -6.21 -17.97 -1.87
CA LYS A 263 -5.19 -18.77 -2.58
C LYS A 263 -4.71 -18.05 -3.83
N TRP A 264 -5.65 -17.48 -4.60
CA TRP A 264 -5.31 -16.75 -5.80
C TRP A 264 -4.50 -15.48 -5.52
N VAL A 265 -4.91 -14.67 -4.54
CA VAL A 265 -4.18 -13.47 -4.12
C VAL A 265 -2.77 -13.81 -3.64
N ALA A 266 -2.62 -14.85 -2.81
CA ALA A 266 -1.32 -15.29 -2.32
C ALA A 266 -0.40 -15.70 -3.49
N ALA A 267 -0.89 -16.55 -4.39
CA ALA A 267 -0.12 -16.99 -5.56
C ALA A 267 0.28 -15.84 -6.50
N LYS A 268 -0.54 -14.78 -6.60
CA LYS A 268 -0.16 -13.58 -7.38
C LYS A 268 0.82 -12.69 -6.64
N TYR A 269 0.68 -12.55 -5.32
CA TYR A 269 1.59 -11.76 -4.51
C TYR A 269 3.01 -12.33 -4.48
N GLU A 270 3.14 -13.65 -4.40
CA GLU A 270 4.45 -14.33 -4.49
C GLU A 270 5.20 -14.02 -5.79
N LEU A 271 4.49 -13.72 -6.88
CA LEU A 271 5.14 -13.31 -8.13
C LEU A 271 5.79 -11.94 -7.98
N TYR A 272 5.09 -10.99 -7.36
CA TYR A 272 5.59 -9.64 -7.11
C TYR A 272 6.78 -9.67 -6.15
N GLU A 273 6.67 -10.39 -5.04
CA GLU A 273 7.76 -10.54 -4.07
C GLU A 273 9.03 -11.14 -4.71
N ASN A 274 8.89 -12.18 -5.54
CA ASN A 274 10.04 -12.89 -6.13
C ASN A 274 10.64 -12.20 -7.36
N SER A 275 9.82 -11.66 -8.27
CA SER A 275 10.33 -11.04 -9.51
C SER A 275 10.92 -9.65 -9.23
N GLU A 276 10.31 -8.89 -8.33
CA GLU A 276 10.79 -7.55 -7.95
C GLU A 276 12.11 -7.63 -7.23
N CYS A 277 12.26 -8.60 -6.32
CA CYS A 277 13.53 -8.87 -5.66
C CYS A 277 14.65 -9.12 -6.69
N LYS A 278 14.38 -9.82 -7.80
CA LYS A 278 15.39 -10.11 -8.83
C LYS A 278 15.77 -8.89 -9.65
N GLN A 279 14.80 -8.14 -10.17
CA GLN A 279 15.07 -6.95 -11.00
C GLN A 279 15.79 -5.87 -10.17
N TRP A 280 15.28 -5.58 -8.98
CA TRP A 280 15.91 -4.64 -8.07
C TRP A 280 17.33 -5.07 -7.69
N LYS A 281 17.51 -6.35 -7.33
CA LYS A 281 18.82 -6.87 -6.97
C LYS A 281 19.82 -6.69 -8.10
N LYS A 282 19.45 -7.07 -9.33
CA LYS A 282 20.31 -6.87 -10.49
C LYS A 282 20.70 -5.40 -10.67
N TRP A 283 19.71 -4.50 -10.63
CA TRP A 283 19.97 -3.07 -10.77
C TRP A 283 20.90 -2.54 -9.66
N LYS A 284 20.65 -2.93 -8.40
CA LYS A 284 21.49 -2.57 -7.26
C LYS A 284 22.93 -3.07 -7.44
N ASP A 285 23.10 -4.36 -7.74
CA ASP A 285 24.41 -4.98 -7.89
C ASP A 285 25.21 -4.28 -9.02
N ASP A 286 24.56 -3.96 -10.14
CA ASP A 286 25.18 -3.20 -11.24
C ASP A 286 25.59 -1.78 -10.78
N ARG A 287 24.77 -1.10 -9.98
CA ARG A 287 25.10 0.24 -9.45
C ARG A 287 26.20 0.20 -8.39
N GLU A 288 26.29 -0.85 -7.60
CA GLU A 288 27.34 -1.03 -6.59
C GLU A 288 28.71 -1.12 -7.25
N VAL A 289 28.82 -1.87 -8.36
CA VAL A 289 30.05 -1.92 -9.16
C VAL A 289 30.42 -0.55 -9.72
N LEU A 290 29.46 0.18 -10.31
CA LEU A 290 29.71 1.51 -10.85
C LEU A 290 30.13 2.50 -9.76
N PHE A 291 29.49 2.45 -8.60
CA PHE A 291 29.83 3.28 -7.45
C PHE A 291 31.25 3.01 -6.96
N ASN A 292 31.61 1.73 -6.78
CA ASN A 292 32.94 1.33 -6.32
C ASN A 292 34.04 1.77 -7.29
N ASN A 293 33.79 1.70 -8.60
CA ASN A 293 34.74 2.22 -9.58
C ASN A 293 34.84 3.75 -9.53
N TRP A 294 33.70 4.44 -9.42
CA TRP A 294 33.63 5.89 -9.33
C TRP A 294 34.34 6.42 -8.08
N ILE A 295 34.09 5.85 -6.90
CA ILE A 295 34.65 6.35 -5.63
C ILE A 295 36.18 6.19 -5.60
N GLU A 296 36.72 5.08 -6.11
CA GLU A 296 38.17 4.89 -6.23
C GLU A 296 38.79 5.92 -7.16
N SER A 297 38.17 6.12 -8.34
CA SER A 297 38.64 7.13 -9.29
C SER A 297 38.57 8.54 -8.69
N PHE A 298 37.47 8.89 -8.04
CA PHE A 298 37.25 10.19 -7.43
C PHE A 298 38.27 10.47 -6.33
N ILE A 299 38.50 9.52 -5.42
CA ILE A 299 39.47 9.68 -4.32
C ILE A 299 40.88 9.86 -4.86
N ASN A 300 41.29 9.08 -5.87
CA ASN A 300 42.61 9.21 -6.48
C ASN A 300 42.81 10.58 -7.13
N THR A 301 41.82 11.08 -7.87
CA THR A 301 41.85 12.43 -8.45
C THR A 301 41.87 13.51 -7.36
N TRP A 302 41.03 13.36 -6.33
CA TRP A 302 40.94 14.29 -5.20
C TRP A 302 42.29 14.43 -4.47
N VAL A 303 43.02 13.31 -4.31
CA VAL A 303 44.37 13.28 -3.74
C VAL A 303 45.40 13.92 -4.65
N ALA A 304 45.43 13.53 -5.93
CA ALA A 304 46.39 14.06 -6.90
C ALA A 304 46.30 15.59 -7.05
N GLU A 305 45.07 16.12 -7.02
CA GLU A 305 44.80 17.56 -7.15
C GLU A 305 44.83 18.32 -5.82
N LYS A 306 45.11 17.63 -4.71
CA LYS A 306 45.14 18.22 -3.36
C LYS A 306 43.91 19.06 -3.04
N LYS A 307 42.71 18.52 -3.33
CA LYS A 307 41.43 19.26 -3.22
C LYS A 307 41.14 19.80 -1.81
N TRP A 308 41.79 19.29 -0.77
CA TRP A 308 41.74 19.88 0.58
C TRP A 308 42.20 21.35 0.62
N ASN A 309 43.08 21.78 -0.27
CA ASN A 309 43.49 23.19 -0.34
C ASN A 309 42.31 24.10 -0.70
N VAL A 310 41.44 23.66 -1.61
CA VAL A 310 40.20 24.35 -1.96
C VAL A 310 39.29 24.46 -0.73
N TRP A 311 39.12 23.35 0.00
CA TRP A 311 38.31 23.34 1.23
C TRP A 311 38.84 24.30 2.29
N ILE A 312 40.16 24.33 2.49
CA ILE A 312 40.81 25.21 3.47
C ILE A 312 40.60 26.68 3.11
N GLU A 313 40.70 27.03 1.83
CA GLU A 313 40.50 28.38 1.32
C GLU A 313 39.04 28.83 1.44
N GLU A 314 38.09 28.03 0.94
CA GLU A 314 36.66 28.33 1.02
C GLU A 314 36.19 28.48 2.48
N LYS A 315 36.68 27.62 3.38
CA LYS A 315 36.41 27.73 4.82
C LYS A 315 36.92 29.04 5.42
N LYS A 316 38.12 29.51 5.04
CA LYS A 316 38.66 30.79 5.53
C LYS A 316 37.76 31.95 5.09
N ASN A 317 37.35 31.95 3.83
CA ASN A 317 36.48 33.00 3.26
C ASN A 317 35.09 33.02 3.91
N ALA A 318 34.53 31.85 4.24
CA ALA A 318 33.26 31.73 4.94
C ALA A 318 33.33 32.21 6.41
N ALA A 319 34.49 32.12 7.07
CA ALA A 319 34.67 32.58 8.44
C ALA A 319 34.89 34.10 8.57
N THR A 320 35.23 34.78 7.48
CA THR A 320 35.47 36.23 7.41
C THR A 320 34.29 37.03 6.87
N SER A 321 33.24 36.37 6.38
CA SER A 321 31.99 36.97 5.90
C SER A 321 30.92 36.89 6.99
#